data_AF-A0A5A7ZI06-F1
#
_entry.id   AF-A0A5A7ZI06-F1
#
_cell.length_a   1.000
_cell.length_b   1.000
_cell.length_c   1.000
_cell.angle_alpha   90.00
_cell.angle_beta   90.00
_cell.angle_gamma   90.00
#
_symmetry.space_group_name_H-M   'P 1'
#
loop_
_entity.id
_entity.type
_entity.pdbx_description
1 polymer ?
#
loop_
_entity_poly.entity_id
_entity_poly.type
_entity_poly.pdbx_seq_one_letter_code
_entity_poly.pdbx_strand_id
1 'polypeptide(L)' 'MATKTERIELAQAALDAYIHAEGAARRWIGGVPACDVVDLITDLLLLAKAKGHDPCSVLTRAKRHLEAEASERC' A
#
# COMPACT_ATOMS: atom_id res chain seq x y z
N MET A 1 8.48 -7.40 17.66
CA MET A 1 8.03 -6.52 16.56
C MET A 1 8.85 -6.89 15.33
N ALA A 2 8.23 -7.00 14.15
CA ALA A 2 8.98 -7.25 12.91
C ALA A 2 9.98 -6.10 12.67
N THR A 3 11.19 -6.43 12.26
CA THR A 3 12.22 -5.49 11.86
C THR A 3 11.76 -4.67 10.65
N LYS A 4 12.35 -3.50 10.45
CA LYS A 4 12.06 -2.65 9.28
C LYS A 4 12.24 -3.43 7.97
N THR A 5 13.28 -4.25 7.88
CA THR A 5 13.59 -5.08 6.71
C THR A 5 12.49 -6.10 6.45
N GLU A 6 12.07 -6.86 7.46
CA GLU A 6 10.97 -7.85 7.32
C GLU A 6 9.66 -7.17 6.87
N ARG A 7 9.37 -5.97 7.37
CA ARG A 7 8.17 -5.21 6.93
C ARG A 7 8.26 -4.73 5.49
N ILE A 8 9.44 -4.37 5.01
CA ILE A 8 9.67 -4.00 3.61
C ILE A 8 9.53 -5.24 2.70
N GLU A 9 10.09 -6.38 3.11
CA GLU A 9 9.97 -7.64 2.35
C GLU A 9 8.52 -8.10 2.22
N LEU A 10 7.74 -8.01 3.31
CA LEU A 10 6.30 -8.29 3.28
C LEU A 10 5.53 -7.33 2.36
N ALA A 11 5.89 -6.04 2.39
CA ALA A 11 5.27 -5.04 1.51
C ALA A 11 5.62 -5.29 0.03
N GLN A 12 6.86 -5.70 -0.28
CA GLN A 12 7.27 -6.08 -1.63
C GLN A 12 6.49 -7.31 -2.11
N ALA A 13 6.36 -8.35 -1.27
CA ALA A 13 5.60 -9.55 -1.64
C ALA A 13 4.12 -9.24 -1.92
N ALA A 14 3.51 -8.32 -1.16
CA ALA A 14 2.15 -7.87 -1.41
C ALA A 14 2.02 -7.11 -2.74
N LEU A 15 3.01 -6.26 -3.06
CA LEU A 15 3.06 -5.52 -4.32
C LEU A 15 3.26 -6.45 -5.52
N ASP A 16 4.15 -7.43 -5.42
CA ASP A 16 4.39 -8.41 -6.47
C ASP A 16 3.14 -9.25 -6.73
N ALA A 17 2.43 -9.67 -5.67
CA ALA A 17 1.18 -10.40 -5.79
C ALA A 17 0.07 -9.55 -6.43
N TYR A 18 0.00 -8.25 -6.07
CA TYR A 18 -0.92 -7.29 -6.66
C TYR A 18 -0.66 -7.12 -8.16
N ILE A 19 0.59 -6.82 -8.54
CA ILE A 19 1.02 -6.67 -9.94
C ILE A 19 0.77 -7.96 -10.73
N HIS A 20 1.02 -9.13 -10.13
CA HIS A 20 0.77 -10.40 -10.79
C HIS A 20 -0.74 -10.63 -11.06
N ALA A 21 -1.59 -10.33 -10.07
CA ALA A 21 -3.04 -10.43 -10.23
C ALA A 21 -3.59 -9.41 -11.24
N GLU A 22 -3.04 -8.19 -11.25
CA GLU A 22 -3.45 -7.09 -12.11
C GLU A 22 -2.87 -7.19 -13.53
N GLY A 23 -1.71 -7.84 -13.70
CA GLY A 23 -1.00 -8.04 -14.96
C GLY A 23 -1.78 -8.86 -16.00
N ALA A 24 -2.84 -9.56 -15.60
CA ALA A 24 -3.82 -10.13 -16.52
C ALA A 24 -4.79 -9.07 -17.12
N ALA A 25 -5.04 -7.97 -16.41
CA ALA A 25 -5.98 -6.91 -16.78
C ALA A 25 -5.30 -5.65 -17.36
N ARG A 26 -4.08 -5.31 -16.91
CA ARG A 26 -3.35 -4.08 -17.27
C ARG A 26 -2.65 -4.08 -18.65
N ARG A 27 -2.83 -5.12 -19.47
CA ARG A 27 -2.12 -5.23 -20.77
C ARG A 27 -2.40 -4.07 -21.74
N TRP A 28 -3.39 -3.24 -21.48
CA TRP A 28 -3.77 -2.10 -22.31
C TRP A 28 -4.20 -0.93 -21.43
N ILE A 29 -3.41 0.13 -21.37
CA ILE A 29 -3.81 1.54 -21.54
C ILE A 29 -2.53 2.36 -21.34
N GLY A 30 -1.97 2.85 -22.44
CA GLY A 30 -0.82 3.74 -22.40
C GLY A 30 -1.16 5.10 -21.79
N GLY A 31 -0.21 5.69 -21.08
CA GLY A 31 -0.22 7.14 -20.87
C GLY A 31 0.53 7.67 -19.64
N VAL A 32 0.61 6.92 -18.55
CA VAL A 32 1.28 7.37 -17.31
C VAL A 32 1.95 6.16 -16.66
N PRO A 33 3.21 6.25 -16.14
CA PRO A 33 3.75 5.18 -15.33
C PRO A 33 2.85 5.03 -14.11
N ALA A 34 2.09 3.93 -14.06
CA ALA A 34 1.34 3.56 -12.89
C ALA A 34 2.32 3.48 -11.71
N CYS A 35 2.07 4.25 -10.65
CA CYS A 35 2.80 4.03 -9.42
C CYS A 35 2.09 2.87 -8.74
N ASP A 36 2.57 1.64 -8.98
CA ASP A 36 1.92 0.41 -8.50
C ASP A 36 1.63 0.43 -6.99
N VAL A 37 2.46 1.15 -6.23
CA VAL A 37 2.26 1.40 -4.80
C VAL A 37 1.02 2.27 -4.54
N VAL A 38 0.79 3.34 -5.32
CA VAL A 38 -0.39 4.21 -5.18
C VAL A 38 -1.66 3.47 -5.56
N ASP A 39 -1.62 2.65 -6.61
CA ASP A 39 -2.79 1.85 -7.04
C ASP A 39 -3.13 0.80 -5.98
N LEU A 40 -2.12 0.07 -5.48
CA LEU A 40 -2.30 -0.86 -4.37
C LEU A 40 -2.86 -0.16 -3.11
N ILE A 41 -2.33 1.00 -2.74
CA ILE A 41 -2.87 1.78 -1.60
C ILE A 41 -4.34 2.14 -1.86
N THR A 42 -4.67 2.57 -3.08
CA THR A 42 -6.04 2.96 -3.44
C THR A 42 -7.01 1.77 -3.30
N ASP A 43 -6.64 0.61 -3.83
CA ASP A 43 -7.46 -0.60 -3.75
C ASP A 43 -7.61 -1.11 -2.30
N LEU A 44 -6.56 -1.01 -1.49
CA LEU A 44 -6.63 -1.32 -0.06
C LEU A 44 -7.58 -0.38 0.69
N LEU A 45 -7.65 0.89 0.31
CA LEU A 45 -8.59 1.85 0.89
C LEU A 45 -10.03 1.57 0.47
N LEU A 46 -10.25 1.17 -0.79
CA LEU A 46 -11.56 0.72 -1.26
C LEU A 46 -12.01 -0.53 -0.50
N LEU A 47 -11.11 -1.49 -0.28
CA LEU A 47 -11.36 -2.67 0.55
C LEU A 47 -11.69 -2.28 2.00
N ALA A 48 -10.95 -1.35 2.59
CA ALA A 48 -11.22 -0.85 3.94
C ALA A 48 -12.63 -0.25 4.04
N LYS A 49 -13.03 0.55 3.04
CA LYS A 49 -14.38 1.10 2.93
C LYS A 49 -15.45 0.02 2.84
N ALA A 50 -15.23 -1.00 2.00
CA ALA A 50 -16.14 -2.14 1.88
C ALA A 50 -16.30 -2.92 3.19
N LYS A 51 -15.26 -2.90 4.06
CA LYS A 51 -15.29 -3.48 5.40
C LYS A 51 -15.87 -2.55 6.48
N GLY A 52 -16.37 -1.37 6.11
CA GLY A 52 -16.98 -0.40 7.02
C GLY A 52 -15.99 0.53 7.72
N HIS A 53 -14.74 0.59 7.26
CA HIS A 53 -13.76 1.55 7.77
C HIS A 53 -13.75 2.83 6.94
N ASP A 54 -13.51 3.97 7.59
CA ASP A 54 -13.30 5.24 6.89
C ASP A 54 -11.88 5.30 6.28
N PRO A 55 -11.74 5.44 4.94
CA PRO A 55 -10.43 5.50 4.29
C PRO A 55 -9.53 6.64 4.80
N CYS A 56 -10.10 7.79 5.12
CA CYS A 56 -9.35 8.94 5.63
C CYS A 56 -8.74 8.66 7.01
N SER A 57 -9.49 7.98 7.89
CA SER A 57 -9.01 7.51 9.18
C SER A 57 -7.88 6.49 9.03
N VAL A 58 -8.00 5.54 8.09
CA VAL A 58 -6.95 4.55 7.79
C VAL A 58 -5.66 5.24 7.34
N LEU A 59 -5.74 6.17 6.38
CA LEU A 59 -4.58 6.96 5.93
C LEU A 59 -3.95 7.77 7.06
N THR A 60 -4.77 8.43 7.87
CA THR A 60 -4.28 9.25 9.00
C THR A 60 -3.50 8.40 10.00
N ARG A 61 -4.01 7.19 10.32
CA ARG A 61 -3.32 6.28 11.24
C ARG A 61 -2.04 5.72 10.63
N ALA A 62 -2.06 5.34 9.36
CA ALA A 62 -0.86 4.87 8.65
C ALA A 62 0.23 5.94 8.63
N LYS A 63 -0.12 7.20 8.34
CA LYS A 63 0.80 8.34 8.39
C LYS A 63 1.41 8.52 9.78
N ARG A 64 0.60 8.49 10.84
CA ARG A 64 1.08 8.62 12.22
C ARG A 64 2.06 7.50 12.60
N HIS A 65 1.81 6.26 12.17
CA HIS A 65 2.74 5.16 12.42
C HIS A 65 4.08 5.38 11.71
N LEU A 66 4.05 5.86 10.46
CA LEU A 66 5.27 6.16 9.70
C LEU A 66 6.07 7.31 10.35
N GLU A 67 5.39 8.35 10.82
CA GLU A 67 6.00 9.47 11.53
C GLU A 67 6.64 9.03 12.86
N ALA A 68 5.96 8.18 13.64
CA ALA A 68 6.51 7.63 14.88
C ALA A 68 7.81 6.84 14.63
N GLU A 69 7.85 5.99 13.61
CA GLU A 69 9.07 5.26 13.21
C GLU A 69 10.18 6.18 12.70
N ALA A 70 9.84 7.36 12.17
CA ALA A 70 10.83 8.35 11.76
C ALA A 70 11.42 9.08 12.96
N SER A 71 10.60 9.40 13.97
CA SER A 71 11.02 10.08 15.21
C SER A 71 11.79 9.18 16.17
N GLU A 72 11.60 7.85 16.15
CA GLU A 72 12.40 6.89 16.93
C GLU A 72 13.88 6.80 16.51
N ARG A 73 14.27 7.48 15.42
CA ARG A 73 15.65 7.51 14.90
C ARG A 73 16.49 8.71 15.36
N CYS A 74 16.00 9.52 16.30
CA CYS A 74 16.76 10.63 16.91
C CYS A 74 17.32 10.26 18.28
#